data_AF-A0A536HPI1-F1
#
_entry.id   AF-A0A536HPI1-F1
#
_cell.length_a   1.000
_cell.length_b   1.000
_cell.length_c   1.000
_cell.angle_alpha   90.00
_cell.angle_beta   90.00
_cell.angle_gamma   90.00
#
_symmetry.space_group_name_H-M   'P 1'
#
loop_
_entity.id
_entity.type
_entity.pdbx_description
1 polymer ?
#
loop_
_entity_poly.entity_id
_entity_poly.type
_entity_poly.pdbx_seq_one_letter_code
_entity_poly.pdbx_strand_id
1 'polypeptide(L)'
;MKKLLTVAGVGVLAVLALVFVFRSQASANDGPTCAPTTGFIPQFCVNVPVGTSARRETTVPLSTVLTVRADVRVEAGIPAPEVVRLASSVDGAIARIEQVFDRPFTTKPRILVFATRASFARATQELFGYSTETAASVAASYGGVFDPQTLTIAVSWQAASSANLSSLLAHELTHLATREIVGHNAVLPAWFEEGLAAKIQAAGIDADAQLAARSLLANAPHTLDTVTTLAEWHQVYAKLGVGLYAVSAEAVSAIETQIGHGAMFAMLAEVGGGARFEDAYRAHAGEDLDEFIASFTGDLALTPTAQVGKALDGSGNLSWTLGAFAANSDVRVTILGKSYDLAFTVRTDGTGMYRGSFGSTAPLGTYTLTAQSATAHATTTIDTASR
;
A
#
# COMPACT_ATOMS: atom_id res chain seq x y z
N MET A 1 36.15 33.50 -63.93
CA MET A 1 37.12 34.60 -63.77
C MET A 1 36.83 35.34 -62.47
N LYS A 2 37.85 35.52 -61.63
CA LYS A 2 38.05 36.59 -60.63
C LYS A 2 36.94 36.80 -59.57
N LYS A 3 37.26 36.56 -58.28
CA LYS A 3 37.66 37.56 -57.25
C LYS A 3 36.47 38.47 -56.86
N LEU A 4 36.18 38.87 -55.63
CA LEU A 4 36.80 38.86 -54.30
C LEU A 4 35.63 39.30 -53.37
N LEU A 5 35.38 38.65 -52.22
CA LEU A 5 35.65 39.19 -50.87
C LEU A 5 35.28 40.67 -50.64
N THR A 6 34.27 40.91 -49.79
CA THR A 6 34.39 41.89 -48.68
C THR A 6 33.49 41.49 -47.51
N VAL A 7 34.06 41.61 -46.31
CA VAL A 7 33.57 41.22 -44.98
C VAL A 7 32.95 42.43 -44.28
N ALA A 8 31.95 42.18 -43.42
CA ALA A 8 31.57 42.85 -42.16
C ALA A 8 30.05 43.09 -42.11
N GLY A 9 29.29 42.73 -41.06
CA GLY A 9 29.62 42.16 -39.77
C GLY A 9 28.34 41.83 -38.99
N VAL A 10 28.49 40.87 -38.07
CA VAL A 10 27.85 40.69 -36.75
C VAL A 10 26.33 40.91 -36.62
N GLY A 11 25.63 39.80 -36.36
CA GLY A 11 24.25 39.81 -35.86
C GLY A 11 23.73 38.38 -35.69
N VAL A 12 24.11 37.75 -34.58
CA VAL A 12 23.87 36.36 -34.20
C VAL A 12 22.37 36.06 -34.01
N LEU A 13 21.80 35.09 -34.73
CA LEU A 13 21.30 33.79 -34.24
C LEU A 13 20.53 33.04 -35.36
N ALA A 14 21.07 31.87 -35.74
CA ALA A 14 20.49 30.87 -36.66
C ALA A 14 19.18 30.28 -36.07
N VAL A 15 18.09 30.01 -36.78
CA VAL A 15 17.83 29.25 -38.03
C VAL A 15 18.05 27.74 -37.92
N LEU A 16 16.94 27.00 -38.17
CA LEU A 16 16.73 25.64 -38.72
C LEU A 16 15.85 24.77 -37.80
N ALA A 17 14.58 24.46 -38.10
CA ALA A 17 13.96 23.87 -39.30
C ALA A 17 14.42 22.43 -39.62
N LEU A 18 13.62 21.48 -39.11
CA LEU A 18 13.05 20.29 -39.78
C LEU A 18 13.96 19.36 -40.61
N VAL A 19 14.13 18.10 -40.15
CA VAL A 19 13.99 16.84 -40.93
C VAL A 19 13.66 15.67 -39.98
N PHE A 20 12.61 14.89 -40.30
CA PHE A 20 12.29 13.57 -39.72
C PHE A 20 13.14 12.46 -40.38
N VAL A 21 13.77 11.54 -39.61
CA VAL A 21 13.93 10.10 -39.93
C VAL A 21 14.16 9.30 -38.62
N PHE A 22 13.45 8.18 -38.47
CA PHE A 22 13.50 7.16 -37.42
C PHE A 22 14.91 6.75 -36.92
N ARG A 23 15.08 6.70 -35.59
CA ARG A 23 15.80 5.62 -34.89
C ARG A 23 15.17 5.36 -33.53
N SER A 24 14.63 4.15 -33.39
CA SER A 24 14.50 3.43 -32.14
C SER A 24 15.83 3.46 -31.37
N GLN A 25 15.85 4.19 -30.26
CA GLN A 25 16.69 3.90 -29.12
C GLN A 25 15.80 3.95 -27.88
N ALA A 26 15.52 2.77 -27.34
CA ALA A 26 15.25 2.63 -25.92
C ALA A 26 16.51 3.18 -25.22
N SER A 27 16.44 4.42 -24.75
CA SER A 27 17.47 4.96 -23.87
C SER A 27 17.25 4.29 -22.52
N ALA A 28 18.05 3.26 -22.24
CA ALA A 28 18.33 2.84 -20.88
C ALA A 28 18.93 4.04 -20.16
N ASN A 29 18.12 4.71 -19.36
CA ASN A 29 18.60 5.75 -18.47
C ASN A 29 19.24 5.01 -17.28
N ASP A 30 20.54 4.76 -17.34
CA ASP A 30 21.36 4.16 -16.27
C ASP A 30 21.68 5.17 -15.14
N GLY A 31 20.84 6.18 -14.95
CA GLY A 31 20.98 7.17 -13.90
C GLY A 31 19.95 6.94 -12.80
N PRO A 32 20.28 7.11 -11.50
CA PRO A 32 19.26 7.15 -10.46
C PRO A 32 18.25 8.26 -10.80
N THR A 33 16.99 7.89 -10.98
CA THR A 33 15.90 8.87 -11.10
C THR A 33 15.64 9.47 -9.73
N CYS A 34 16.31 10.59 -9.45
CA CYS A 34 16.08 11.42 -8.29
C CYS A 34 15.02 12.47 -8.62
N ALA A 35 13.92 12.53 -7.85
CA ALA A 35 13.01 13.68 -7.90
C ALA A 35 13.70 14.92 -7.28
N PRO A 36 13.64 16.11 -7.90
CA PRO A 36 14.13 17.33 -7.27
C PRO A 36 13.20 17.72 -6.10
N THR A 37 13.77 18.03 -4.93
CA THR A 37 13.01 18.44 -3.74
C THR A 37 13.35 19.86 -3.28
N THR A 38 12.31 20.56 -2.80
CA THR A 38 12.42 21.65 -1.81
C THR A 38 11.69 21.19 -0.54
N GLY A 39 12.41 20.98 0.57
CA GLY A 39 11.83 20.70 1.90
C GLY A 39 12.42 19.50 2.65
N PHE A 40 12.01 19.32 3.92
CA PHE A 40 12.49 18.32 4.92
C PHE A 40 12.14 16.84 4.60
N ILE A 41 11.93 16.49 3.34
CA ILE A 41 11.66 15.11 2.92
C ILE A 41 13.00 14.48 2.51
N PRO A 42 13.41 13.34 3.10
CA PRO A 42 14.65 12.66 2.70
C PRO A 42 14.58 12.29 1.22
N GLN A 43 15.70 12.45 0.52
CA GLN A 43 15.81 12.16 -0.91
C GLN A 43 15.71 10.64 -1.13
N PHE A 44 14.70 10.21 -1.87
CA PHE A 44 14.50 8.80 -2.22
C PHE A 44 15.15 8.52 -3.58
N CYS A 45 16.11 7.62 -3.61
CA CYS A 45 16.74 7.13 -4.83
C CYS A 45 16.42 5.64 -4.94
N VAL A 46 15.49 5.27 -5.83
CA VAL A 46 15.24 3.86 -6.15
C VAL A 46 16.16 3.49 -7.30
N ASN A 47 17.17 2.67 -7.02
CA ASN A 47 17.87 1.92 -8.06
C ASN A 47 17.08 0.64 -8.32
N VAL A 48 16.57 0.47 -9.53
CA VAL A 48 16.05 -0.81 -9.99
C VAL A 48 17.20 -1.50 -10.76
N PRO A 49 17.89 -2.49 -10.20
CA PRO A 49 18.95 -3.18 -10.93
C PRO A 49 18.30 -3.99 -12.06
N VAL A 50 18.64 -3.73 -13.32
CA VAL A 50 18.32 -4.64 -14.43
C VAL A 50 19.35 -5.75 -14.43
N GLY A 51 19.01 -6.90 -13.82
CA GLY A 51 19.87 -8.07 -13.75
C GLY A 51 19.07 -9.36 -13.92
N THR A 52 19.64 -10.33 -14.62
CA THR A 52 19.09 -11.69 -14.78
C THR A 52 18.82 -12.34 -13.42
N SER A 53 17.69 -13.05 -13.30
CA SER A 53 17.12 -13.68 -12.10
C SER A 53 18.02 -14.76 -11.45
N ALA A 54 19.18 -14.39 -10.93
CA ALA A 54 19.92 -15.22 -10.00
C ALA A 54 19.28 -15.05 -8.62
N ARG A 55 18.72 -16.13 -8.04
CA ARG A 55 18.29 -16.15 -6.63
C ARG A 55 19.47 -15.67 -5.77
N ARG A 56 19.39 -14.46 -5.24
CA ARG A 56 20.42 -13.89 -4.36
C ARG A 56 20.35 -14.55 -2.99
N GLU A 57 21.49 -14.68 -2.34
CA GLU A 57 21.63 -15.22 -0.99
C GLU A 57 21.97 -14.10 0.00
N THR A 58 21.79 -14.35 1.29
CA THR A 58 22.10 -13.42 2.38
C THR A 58 23.23 -13.97 3.25
N THR A 59 24.01 -13.06 3.84
CA THR A 59 25.04 -13.39 4.84
C THR A 59 24.46 -13.72 6.21
N VAL A 60 23.17 -13.42 6.44
CA VAL A 60 22.48 -13.81 7.66
C VAL A 60 22.37 -15.34 7.71
N PRO A 61 22.82 -16.01 8.78
CA PRO A 61 22.76 -17.46 8.89
C PRO A 61 21.30 -17.91 9.06
N LEU A 62 20.79 -18.64 8.07
CA LEU A 62 19.43 -19.18 8.06
C LEU A 62 19.44 -20.71 8.02
N SER A 63 18.63 -21.33 8.87
CA SER A 63 18.38 -22.76 8.92
C SER A 63 17.11 -23.12 8.15
N THR A 64 17.14 -24.23 7.42
CA THR A 64 15.97 -24.71 6.68
C THR A 64 14.90 -25.22 7.64
N VAL A 65 13.65 -24.83 7.39
CA VAL A 65 12.46 -25.42 8.01
C VAL A 65 11.89 -26.45 7.05
N LEU A 66 11.63 -27.65 7.54
CA LEU A 66 11.03 -28.69 6.73
C LEU A 66 9.55 -28.33 6.47
N THR A 67 9.27 -27.85 5.26
CA THR A 67 7.90 -27.69 4.76
C THR A 67 7.78 -28.39 3.41
N VAL A 68 6.62 -28.95 3.12
CA VAL A 68 6.40 -29.63 1.83
C VAL A 68 6.05 -28.64 0.73
N ARG A 69 5.48 -27.48 1.10
CA ARG A 69 4.87 -26.52 0.17
C ARG A 69 5.76 -25.33 -0.19
N ALA A 70 6.78 -25.04 0.62
CA ALA A 70 7.65 -23.88 0.44
C ALA A 70 9.12 -24.17 0.77
N ASP A 71 10.01 -23.35 0.24
CA ASP A 71 11.42 -23.28 0.64
C ASP A 71 11.54 -22.25 1.77
N VAL A 72 11.35 -22.69 3.02
CA VAL A 72 11.37 -21.80 4.20
C VAL A 72 12.72 -21.89 4.91
N ARG A 73 13.34 -20.72 5.19
CA ARG A 73 14.55 -20.63 6.00
C ARG A 73 14.38 -19.57 7.10
N VAL A 74 14.86 -19.87 8.30
CA VAL A 74 14.68 -19.05 9.51
C VAL A 74 16.01 -18.72 10.19
N GLU A 75 16.14 -17.51 10.71
CA GLU A 75 17.27 -17.11 11.55
C GLU A 75 17.22 -17.81 12.92
N ALA A 76 18.38 -18.23 13.43
CA ALA A 76 18.50 -19.01 14.67
C ALA A 76 17.94 -18.32 15.94
N GLY A 77 17.70 -17.01 15.90
CA GLY A 77 17.11 -16.25 17.01
C GLY A 77 15.62 -16.46 17.24
N ILE A 78 14.93 -17.20 16.36
CA ILE A 78 13.48 -17.47 16.49
C ILE A 78 13.27 -18.71 17.39
N PRO A 79 12.43 -18.64 18.45
CA PRO A 79 12.19 -19.77 19.33
C PRO A 79 11.60 -21.00 18.60
N ALA A 80 12.04 -22.21 18.95
CA ALA A 80 11.60 -23.44 18.28
C ALA A 80 10.05 -23.64 18.22
N PRO A 81 9.27 -23.33 19.28
CA PRO A 81 7.81 -23.41 19.20
C PRO A 81 7.18 -22.41 18.21
N GLU A 82 7.86 -21.30 17.92
CA GLU A 82 7.46 -20.31 16.92
C GLU A 82 7.78 -20.81 15.50
N VAL A 83 8.92 -21.48 15.30
CA VAL A 83 9.28 -22.09 14.01
C VAL A 83 8.26 -23.14 13.57
N VAL A 84 7.74 -23.95 14.50
CA VAL A 84 6.67 -24.93 14.20
C VAL A 84 5.37 -24.23 13.79
N ARG A 85 5.00 -23.13 14.48
CA ARG A 85 3.84 -22.32 14.13
C ARG A 85 3.99 -21.61 12.79
N LEU A 86 5.19 -21.13 12.48
CA LEU A 86 5.51 -20.55 11.18
C LEU A 86 5.25 -21.56 10.06
N ALA A 87 5.74 -22.81 10.18
CA ALA A 87 5.51 -23.83 9.16
C ALA A 87 4.02 -24.05 8.90
N SER A 88 3.21 -24.18 9.96
CA SER A 88 1.75 -24.31 9.84
C SER A 88 1.09 -23.07 9.23
N SER A 89 1.59 -21.87 9.56
CA SER A 89 1.08 -20.60 9.03
C SER A 89 1.39 -20.46 7.53
N VAL A 90 2.58 -20.88 7.10
CA VAL A 90 2.97 -20.92 5.68
C VAL A 90 2.05 -21.86 4.91
N ASP A 91 1.85 -23.09 5.39
CA ASP A 91 1.00 -24.06 4.69
C ASP A 91 -0.45 -23.60 4.59
N GLY A 92 -0.98 -22.98 5.65
CA GLY A 92 -2.33 -22.40 5.67
C GLY A 92 -2.47 -21.19 4.74
N ALA A 93 -1.48 -20.29 4.72
CA ALA A 93 -1.46 -19.14 3.81
C ALA A 93 -1.38 -19.60 2.35
N ILE A 94 -0.54 -20.58 2.03
CA ILE A 94 -0.47 -21.16 0.68
C ILE A 94 -1.81 -21.78 0.28
N ALA A 95 -2.41 -22.61 1.14
CA ALA A 95 -3.73 -23.20 0.87
C ALA A 95 -4.79 -22.14 0.55
N ARG A 96 -4.81 -21.06 1.33
CA ARG A 96 -5.73 -19.93 1.13
C ARG A 96 -5.49 -19.24 -0.21
N ILE A 97 -4.23 -18.98 -0.56
CA ILE A 97 -3.88 -18.30 -1.81
C ILE A 97 -4.24 -19.16 -3.01
N GLU A 98 -3.94 -20.45 -2.99
CA GLU A 98 -4.31 -21.36 -4.07
C GLU A 98 -5.84 -21.46 -4.24
N GLN A 99 -6.60 -21.42 -3.15
CA GLN A 99 -8.05 -21.39 -3.19
C GLN A 99 -8.56 -20.07 -3.80
N VAL A 100 -7.99 -18.92 -3.43
CA VAL A 100 -8.41 -17.61 -3.94
C VAL A 100 -8.02 -17.44 -5.41
N PHE A 101 -6.89 -17.97 -5.84
CA PHE A 101 -6.43 -17.87 -7.23
C PHE A 101 -6.94 -19.03 -8.10
N ASP A 102 -7.67 -19.98 -7.52
CA ASP A 102 -8.14 -21.24 -8.13
C ASP A 102 -7.02 -22.01 -8.87
N ARG A 103 -5.81 -22.00 -8.30
CA ARG A 103 -4.62 -22.65 -8.89
C ARG A 103 -3.53 -22.92 -7.86
N PRO A 104 -2.79 -24.04 -7.98
CA PRO A 104 -1.61 -24.27 -7.16
C PRO A 104 -0.45 -23.38 -7.60
N PHE A 105 0.49 -23.11 -6.67
CA PHE A 105 1.78 -22.54 -7.05
C PHE A 105 2.56 -23.51 -7.94
N THR A 106 3.15 -23.00 -9.03
CA THR A 106 3.94 -23.83 -9.95
C THR A 106 5.34 -24.12 -9.41
N THR A 107 5.87 -23.21 -8.59
CA THR A 107 7.16 -23.36 -7.91
C THR A 107 6.99 -23.14 -6.41
N LYS A 108 7.79 -23.85 -5.60
CA LYS A 108 7.77 -23.66 -4.15
C LYS A 108 8.12 -22.20 -3.81
N PRO A 109 7.24 -21.47 -3.10
CA PRO A 109 7.55 -20.13 -2.62
C PRO A 109 8.82 -20.12 -1.77
N ARG A 110 9.72 -19.17 -2.01
CA ARG A 110 10.92 -18.98 -1.20
C ARG A 110 10.65 -17.93 -0.13
N ILE A 111 10.71 -18.34 1.14
CA ILE A 111 10.39 -17.49 2.29
C ILE A 111 11.56 -17.48 3.27
N LEU A 112 12.13 -16.30 3.51
CA LEU A 112 13.26 -16.09 4.41
C LEU A 112 12.79 -15.26 5.61
N VAL A 113 12.92 -15.81 6.82
CA VAL A 113 12.41 -15.18 8.04
C VAL A 113 13.56 -14.76 8.95
N PHE A 114 13.58 -13.47 9.26
CA PHE A 114 14.64 -12.80 10.02
C PHE A 114 14.13 -12.48 11.43
N ALA A 115 14.91 -12.84 12.44
CA ALA A 115 14.53 -12.73 13.85
C ALA A 115 14.39 -11.27 14.30
N THR A 116 15.16 -10.35 13.72
CA THR A 116 15.23 -8.94 14.15
C THR A 116 15.00 -7.99 12.98
N ARG A 117 14.59 -6.75 13.27
CA ARG A 117 14.53 -5.68 12.26
C ARG A 117 15.90 -5.39 11.64
N ALA A 118 16.98 -5.53 12.39
CA ALA A 118 18.34 -5.27 11.90
C ALA A 118 18.80 -6.33 10.89
N SER A 119 18.56 -7.61 11.17
CA SER A 119 18.86 -8.71 10.23
C SER A 119 17.96 -8.65 9.00
N PHE A 120 16.68 -8.29 9.17
CA PHE A 120 15.76 -8.04 8.05
C PHE A 120 16.24 -6.89 7.15
N ALA A 121 16.61 -5.73 7.73
CA ALA A 121 17.15 -4.61 6.96
C ALA A 121 18.40 -5.02 6.16
N ARG A 122 19.37 -5.72 6.80
CA ARG A 122 20.55 -6.24 6.09
C ARG A 122 20.16 -7.15 4.93
N ALA A 123 19.23 -8.07 5.17
CA ALA A 123 18.81 -9.01 4.15
C ALA A 123 18.15 -8.31 2.94
N THR A 124 17.33 -7.28 3.14
CA THR A 124 16.75 -6.53 2.01
C THR A 124 17.80 -5.79 1.18
N GLN A 125 18.91 -5.35 1.78
CA GLN A 125 20.05 -4.79 1.02
C GLN A 125 20.72 -5.87 0.16
N GLU A 126 21.01 -7.03 0.73
CA GLU A 126 21.74 -8.11 0.06
C GLU A 126 20.88 -8.81 -1.01
N LEU A 127 19.63 -9.12 -0.67
CA LEU A 127 18.69 -9.86 -1.51
C LEU A 127 18.08 -8.97 -2.59
N PHE A 128 17.71 -7.73 -2.26
CA PHE A 128 16.90 -6.89 -3.16
C PHE A 128 17.68 -5.67 -3.68
N GLY A 129 18.90 -5.43 -3.18
CA GLY A 129 19.74 -4.31 -3.60
C GLY A 129 19.26 -2.96 -3.05
N TYR A 130 18.46 -2.95 -1.98
CA TYR A 130 18.01 -1.72 -1.35
C TYR A 130 19.18 -0.91 -0.79
N SER A 131 19.08 0.42 -0.85
CA SER A 131 20.02 1.28 -0.13
C SER A 131 19.88 1.10 1.39
N THR A 132 20.89 1.50 2.15
CA THR A 132 20.86 1.46 3.62
C THR A 132 19.63 2.17 4.19
N GLU A 133 19.31 3.34 3.65
CA GLU A 133 18.18 4.18 4.08
C GLU A 133 16.85 3.52 3.75
N THR A 134 16.73 2.96 2.54
CA THR A 134 15.52 2.25 2.09
C THR A 134 15.28 1.02 2.97
N ALA A 135 16.32 0.20 3.19
CA ALA A 135 16.23 -0.98 4.03
C ALA A 135 15.87 -0.65 5.49
N ALA A 136 16.41 0.44 6.03
CA ALA A 136 16.06 0.90 7.38
C ALA A 136 14.60 1.36 7.47
N SER A 137 14.13 2.15 6.49
CA SER A 137 12.74 2.58 6.39
C SER A 137 11.78 1.38 6.26
N VAL A 138 12.14 0.43 5.40
CA VAL A 138 11.37 -0.80 5.18
C VAL A 138 11.27 -1.62 6.46
N ALA A 139 12.39 -1.85 7.14
CA ALA A 139 12.40 -2.62 8.40
C ALA A 139 11.67 -1.93 9.56
N ALA A 140 11.54 -0.60 9.53
CA ALA A 140 10.75 0.14 10.50
C ALA A 140 9.24 0.08 10.20
N SER A 141 8.85 -0.06 8.93
CA SER A 141 7.48 0.17 8.47
C SER A 141 6.72 -1.10 8.09
N TYR A 142 7.40 -2.16 7.64
CA TYR A 142 6.79 -3.37 7.10
C TYR A 142 7.19 -4.62 7.90
N GLY A 143 6.28 -5.59 7.94
CA GLY A 143 6.55 -6.93 8.49
C GLY A 143 7.08 -7.92 7.46
N GLY A 144 6.90 -7.64 6.16
CA GLY A 144 7.32 -8.48 5.05
C GLY A 144 7.56 -7.65 3.80
N VAL A 145 8.31 -8.22 2.85
CA VAL A 145 8.51 -7.69 1.49
C VAL A 145 8.65 -8.86 0.53
N PHE A 146 7.90 -8.81 -0.56
CA PHE A 146 8.12 -9.58 -1.77
C PHE A 146 8.99 -8.80 -2.77
N ASP A 147 10.02 -9.45 -3.31
CA ASP A 147 10.79 -8.92 -4.43
C ASP A 147 10.44 -9.66 -5.73
N PRO A 148 9.91 -8.97 -6.75
CA PRO A 148 9.59 -9.59 -8.03
C PRO A 148 10.84 -10.14 -8.70
N GLN A 149 12.00 -9.48 -8.59
CA GLN A 149 13.24 -9.85 -9.30
C GLN A 149 13.84 -11.20 -8.90
N THR A 150 13.72 -11.55 -7.63
CA THR A 150 14.23 -12.80 -7.09
C THR A 150 13.11 -13.78 -6.72
N LEU A 151 11.84 -13.40 -6.90
CA LEU A 151 10.65 -14.15 -6.47
C LEU A 151 10.80 -14.64 -5.02
N THR A 152 11.33 -13.77 -4.15
CA THR A 152 11.68 -14.10 -2.78
C THR A 152 10.87 -13.23 -1.82
N ILE A 153 10.33 -13.87 -0.79
CA ILE A 153 9.65 -13.19 0.32
C ILE A 153 10.62 -13.12 1.49
N ALA A 154 10.86 -11.92 2.00
CA ALA A 154 11.58 -11.68 3.24
C ALA A 154 10.59 -11.25 4.33
N VAL A 155 10.68 -11.82 5.53
CA VAL A 155 9.78 -11.53 6.66
C VAL A 155 10.57 -11.12 7.89
N SER A 156 10.14 -10.04 8.55
CA SER A 156 10.64 -9.66 9.87
C SER A 156 9.77 -10.27 10.96
N TRP A 157 10.30 -11.29 11.65
CA TRP A 157 9.62 -11.93 12.78
C TRP A 157 9.31 -10.95 13.91
N GLN A 158 10.24 -10.03 14.20
CA GLN A 158 10.05 -9.03 15.26
C GLN A 158 8.91 -8.06 14.97
N ALA A 159 8.66 -7.73 13.69
CA ALA A 159 7.60 -6.82 13.29
C ALA A 159 6.26 -7.54 13.05
N ALA A 160 6.31 -8.76 12.51
CA ALA A 160 5.16 -9.64 12.35
C ALA A 160 4.92 -10.40 13.65
N SER A 161 4.12 -9.86 14.58
CA SER A 161 3.69 -10.63 15.75
C SER A 161 3.12 -11.98 15.29
N SER A 162 3.39 -13.07 16.03
CA SER A 162 3.05 -14.42 15.59
C SER A 162 1.56 -14.62 15.30
N ALA A 163 0.67 -13.85 15.95
CA ALA A 163 -0.77 -13.86 15.70
C ALA A 163 -1.16 -13.32 14.30
N ASN A 164 -0.36 -12.42 13.72
CA ASN A 164 -0.65 -11.79 12.42
C ASN A 164 0.15 -12.40 11.27
N LEU A 165 1.06 -13.32 11.55
CA LEU A 165 2.00 -13.88 10.57
C LEU A 165 1.31 -14.57 9.39
N SER A 166 0.24 -15.33 9.62
CA SER A 166 -0.49 -16.01 8.53
C SER A 166 -1.13 -15.01 7.56
N SER A 167 -1.71 -13.93 8.09
CA SER A 167 -2.30 -12.85 7.30
C SER A 167 -1.23 -12.12 6.50
N LEU A 168 -0.11 -11.76 7.14
CA LEU A 168 1.04 -11.16 6.46
C LEU A 168 1.62 -12.06 5.37
N LEU A 169 1.77 -13.36 5.62
CA LEU A 169 2.23 -14.31 4.60
C LEU A 169 1.26 -14.39 3.43
N ALA A 170 -0.06 -14.33 3.66
CA ALA A 170 -1.05 -14.28 2.59
C ALA A 170 -0.91 -13.01 1.74
N HIS A 171 -0.58 -11.85 2.34
CA HIS A 171 -0.25 -10.62 1.60
C HIS A 171 0.93 -10.87 0.65
N GLU A 172 2.07 -11.28 1.18
CA GLU A 172 3.29 -11.45 0.38
C GLU A 172 3.16 -12.58 -0.68
N LEU A 173 2.45 -13.65 -0.35
CA LEU A 173 2.18 -14.75 -1.29
C LEU A 173 1.21 -14.32 -2.41
N THR A 174 0.35 -13.34 -2.17
CA THR A 174 -0.52 -12.78 -3.22
C THR A 174 0.32 -12.14 -4.31
N HIS A 175 1.37 -11.41 -3.95
CA HIS A 175 2.30 -10.83 -4.92
C HIS A 175 2.95 -11.93 -5.77
N LEU A 176 3.47 -12.98 -5.14
CA LEU A 176 4.06 -14.11 -5.86
C LEU A 176 3.05 -14.80 -6.79
N ALA A 177 1.85 -15.09 -6.32
CA ALA A 177 0.80 -15.75 -7.11
C ALA A 177 0.37 -14.89 -8.31
N THR A 178 0.31 -13.57 -8.12
CA THR A 178 0.06 -12.60 -9.19
C THR A 178 1.15 -12.68 -10.25
N ARG A 179 2.43 -12.76 -9.84
CA ARG A 179 3.57 -12.91 -10.77
C ARG A 179 3.61 -14.24 -11.51
N GLU A 180 3.02 -15.31 -10.99
CA GLU A 180 2.84 -16.57 -11.75
C GLU A 180 1.77 -16.46 -12.87
N ILE A 181 0.90 -15.44 -12.81
CA ILE A 181 -0.08 -15.14 -13.86
C ILE A 181 0.50 -14.14 -14.86
N VAL A 182 0.92 -12.97 -14.38
CA VAL A 182 1.32 -11.86 -15.24
C VAL A 182 2.75 -11.99 -15.75
N GLY A 183 3.53 -12.90 -15.16
CA GLY A 183 4.95 -13.02 -15.44
C GLY A 183 5.78 -11.93 -14.76
N HIS A 184 7.09 -12.15 -14.78
CA HIS A 184 8.04 -11.39 -14.01
C HIS A 184 8.16 -9.90 -14.39
N ASN A 185 8.04 -9.61 -15.69
CA ASN A 185 8.29 -8.27 -16.25
C ASN A 185 7.02 -7.46 -16.52
N ALA A 186 5.84 -8.02 -16.24
CA ALA A 186 4.60 -7.28 -16.43
C ALA A 186 4.53 -6.08 -15.49
N VAL A 187 3.97 -5.00 -15.99
CA VAL A 187 3.75 -3.78 -15.24
C VAL A 187 2.28 -3.74 -14.83
N LEU A 188 2.05 -3.73 -13.53
CA LEU A 188 0.75 -3.51 -12.92
C LEU A 188 0.81 -2.20 -12.12
N PRO A 189 -0.31 -1.47 -11.99
CA PRO A 189 -0.38 -0.34 -11.07
C PRO A 189 -0.09 -0.81 -9.64
N ALA A 190 0.79 -0.10 -8.92
CA ALA A 190 1.16 -0.45 -7.56
C ALA A 190 -0.05 -0.51 -6.62
N TRP A 191 -1.02 0.40 -6.77
CA TRP A 191 -2.27 0.34 -6.02
C TRP A 191 -3.05 -0.95 -6.28
N PHE A 192 -3.01 -1.51 -7.49
CA PHE A 192 -3.72 -2.76 -7.78
C PHE A 192 -3.02 -3.94 -7.10
N GLU A 193 -1.69 -4.04 -7.20
CA GLU A 193 -0.93 -5.13 -6.58
C GLU A 193 -1.07 -5.13 -5.05
N GLU A 194 -0.84 -3.98 -4.42
CA GLU A 194 -0.98 -3.84 -2.96
C GLU A 194 -2.43 -3.92 -2.50
N GLY A 195 -3.38 -3.47 -3.33
CA GLY A 195 -4.81 -3.59 -3.08
C GLY A 195 -5.30 -5.05 -3.11
N LEU A 196 -4.85 -5.84 -4.09
CA LEU A 196 -5.17 -7.26 -4.17
C LEU A 196 -4.58 -8.02 -2.98
N ALA A 197 -3.32 -7.74 -2.64
CA ALA A 197 -2.64 -8.31 -1.48
C ALA A 197 -3.34 -7.93 -0.17
N ALA A 198 -3.71 -6.66 0.02
CA ALA A 198 -4.41 -6.19 1.22
C ALA A 198 -5.83 -6.76 1.33
N LYS A 199 -6.57 -6.85 0.22
CA LYS A 199 -7.89 -7.49 0.16
C LYS A 199 -7.83 -8.95 0.61
N ILE A 200 -6.80 -9.68 0.17
CA ILE A 200 -6.63 -11.09 0.53
C ILE A 200 -6.06 -11.22 1.95
N GLN A 201 -5.12 -10.38 2.36
CA GLN A 201 -4.62 -10.33 3.74
C GLN A 201 -5.80 -10.23 4.72
N ALA A 202 -6.70 -9.29 4.44
CA ALA A 202 -7.83 -8.91 5.27
C ALA A 202 -9.15 -9.45 4.69
N ALA A 203 -9.49 -10.71 4.97
CA ALA A 203 -10.91 -11.05 5.00
C ALA A 203 -11.57 -10.14 6.06
N GLY A 204 -12.07 -8.98 5.61
CA GLY A 204 -12.54 -7.82 6.40
C GLY A 204 -11.46 -6.77 6.68
N ILE A 205 -11.30 -5.76 5.80
CA ILE A 205 -10.74 -4.45 6.18
C ILE A 205 -11.58 -3.94 7.36
N ASP A 206 -10.94 -3.60 8.49
CA ASP A 206 -11.69 -3.15 9.66
C ASP A 206 -12.36 -1.79 9.42
N ALA A 207 -13.36 -1.46 10.24
CA ALA A 207 -14.15 -0.24 10.07
C ALA A 207 -13.31 1.04 10.16
N ASP A 208 -12.20 1.02 10.93
CA ASP A 208 -11.31 2.17 11.06
C ASP A 208 -10.48 2.38 9.79
N ALA A 209 -9.98 1.31 9.18
CA ALA A 209 -9.26 1.34 7.92
C ALA A 209 -10.18 1.76 6.76
N GLN A 210 -11.44 1.31 6.74
CA GLN A 210 -12.46 1.80 5.78
C GLN A 210 -12.75 3.29 5.98
N LEU A 211 -12.88 3.74 7.24
CA LEU A 211 -13.07 5.15 7.54
C LEU A 211 -11.85 6.00 7.11
N ALA A 212 -10.64 5.47 7.30
CA ALA A 212 -9.41 6.09 6.81
C ALA A 212 -9.36 6.19 5.30
N ALA A 213 -9.72 5.12 4.59
CA ALA A 213 -9.79 5.12 3.13
C ALA A 213 -10.73 6.21 2.61
N ARG A 214 -11.94 6.27 3.16
CA ARG A 214 -12.96 7.22 2.74
C ARG A 214 -12.62 8.67 3.13
N SER A 215 -12.00 8.87 4.29
CA SER A 215 -11.50 10.19 4.73
C SER A 215 -10.37 10.69 3.84
N LEU A 216 -9.49 9.77 3.43
CA LEU A 216 -8.44 10.03 2.47
C LEU A 216 -9.02 10.46 1.13
N LEU A 217 -9.98 9.73 0.57
CA LEU A 217 -10.60 10.09 -0.71
C LEU A 217 -11.32 11.44 -0.66
N ALA A 218 -11.96 11.79 0.47
CA ALA A 218 -12.58 13.10 0.67
C ALA A 218 -11.56 14.26 0.65
N ASN A 219 -10.30 14.02 1.02
CA ASN A 219 -9.24 15.03 1.09
C ASN A 219 -8.24 14.96 -0.08
N ALA A 220 -8.17 13.83 -0.78
CA ALA A 220 -7.25 13.54 -1.88
C ALA A 220 -7.94 12.62 -2.92
N PRO A 221 -8.89 13.14 -3.72
CA PRO A 221 -9.72 12.35 -4.62
C PRO A 221 -8.96 11.73 -5.83
N HIS A 222 -7.68 12.03 -5.99
CA HIS A 222 -6.80 11.50 -7.03
C HIS A 222 -5.63 10.74 -6.40
N THR A 223 -5.95 9.77 -5.55
CA THR A 223 -4.92 8.97 -4.86
C THR A 223 -4.48 7.77 -5.70
N LEU A 224 -5.38 7.12 -6.46
CA LEU A 224 -5.05 5.89 -7.17
C LEU A 224 -4.30 6.14 -8.49
N ASP A 225 -4.70 7.17 -9.22
CA ASP A 225 -4.05 7.65 -10.46
C ASP A 225 -2.64 8.23 -10.22
N THR A 226 -2.30 8.54 -8.96
CA THR A 226 -0.97 9.04 -8.57
C THR A 226 -0.07 7.99 -7.91
N VAL A 227 -0.57 6.75 -7.73
CA VAL A 227 0.14 5.65 -7.08
C VAL A 227 0.22 4.45 -8.02
N THR A 228 0.87 4.66 -9.16
CA THR A 228 0.98 3.66 -10.23
C THR A 228 2.28 2.86 -10.14
N THR A 229 3.31 3.40 -9.49
CA THR A 229 4.61 2.74 -9.30
C THR A 229 4.90 2.45 -7.83
N LEU A 230 5.79 1.49 -7.57
CA LEU A 230 6.21 1.16 -6.21
C LEU A 230 6.94 2.33 -5.52
N ALA A 231 7.66 3.15 -6.28
CA ALA A 231 8.32 4.35 -5.75
C ALA A 231 7.29 5.38 -5.26
N GLU A 232 6.25 5.63 -6.06
CA GLU A 232 5.12 6.49 -5.68
C GLU A 232 4.39 5.91 -4.46
N TRP A 233 4.16 4.59 -4.44
CA TRP A 233 3.55 3.90 -3.31
C TRP A 233 4.29 4.17 -2.01
N HIS A 234 5.61 3.95 -1.96
CA HIS A 234 6.38 4.20 -0.74
C HIS A 234 6.38 5.67 -0.31
N GLN A 235 6.43 6.60 -1.27
CA GLN A 235 6.37 8.04 -0.99
C GLN A 235 5.02 8.44 -0.39
N VAL A 236 3.92 7.89 -0.90
CA VAL A 236 2.56 8.20 -0.46
C VAL A 236 2.22 7.46 0.84
N TYR A 237 2.62 6.19 0.97
CA TYR A 237 2.41 5.39 2.17
C TYR A 237 3.05 6.01 3.42
N ALA A 238 4.23 6.63 3.29
CA ALA A 238 4.88 7.33 4.40
C ALA A 238 4.02 8.47 4.99
N LYS A 239 3.08 9.02 4.21
CA LYS A 239 2.16 10.09 4.63
C LYS A 239 0.79 9.57 5.06
N LEU A 240 0.29 8.54 4.36
CA LEU A 240 -1.10 8.11 4.47
C LEU A 240 -1.29 6.79 5.23
N GLY A 241 -0.22 6.02 5.41
CA GLY A 241 -0.22 4.76 6.14
C GLY A 241 -1.26 3.75 5.63
N VAL A 242 -1.90 3.05 6.57
CA VAL A 242 -2.87 1.97 6.31
C VAL A 242 -4.08 2.41 5.48
N GLY A 243 -4.43 3.70 5.46
CA GLY A 243 -5.53 4.21 4.63
C GLY A 243 -5.30 3.97 3.14
N LEU A 244 -4.05 3.99 2.67
CA LEU A 244 -3.71 3.71 1.27
C LEU A 244 -3.98 2.25 0.88
N TYR A 245 -3.63 1.30 1.76
CA TYR A 245 -3.97 -0.11 1.56
C TYR A 245 -5.49 -0.33 1.51
N ALA A 246 -6.22 0.34 2.40
CA ALA A 246 -7.67 0.22 2.46
C ALA A 246 -8.37 0.77 1.21
N VAL A 247 -7.99 1.97 0.72
CA VAL A 247 -8.51 2.50 -0.57
C VAL A 247 -8.22 1.53 -1.70
N SER A 248 -6.99 1.03 -1.78
CA SER A 248 -6.54 0.15 -2.85
C SER A 248 -7.30 -1.18 -2.85
N ALA A 249 -7.52 -1.76 -1.67
CA ALA A 249 -8.30 -3.00 -1.52
C ALA A 249 -9.79 -2.79 -1.81
N GLU A 250 -10.37 -1.65 -1.45
CA GLU A 250 -11.74 -1.29 -1.84
C GLU A 250 -11.87 -1.11 -3.37
N ALA A 251 -10.87 -0.50 -4.02
CA ALA A 251 -10.84 -0.35 -5.47
C ALA A 251 -10.77 -1.70 -6.19
N VAL A 252 -9.88 -2.61 -5.75
CA VAL A 252 -9.79 -3.97 -6.30
C VAL A 252 -11.09 -4.75 -6.05
N SER A 253 -11.73 -4.56 -4.89
CA SER A 253 -13.04 -5.18 -4.60
C SER A 253 -14.14 -4.64 -5.51
N ALA A 254 -14.12 -3.35 -5.83
CA ALA A 254 -15.06 -2.74 -6.76
C ALA A 254 -14.85 -3.27 -8.20
N ILE A 255 -13.60 -3.38 -8.67
CA ILE A 255 -13.27 -4.02 -9.95
C ILE A 255 -13.79 -5.46 -9.96
N GLU A 256 -13.46 -6.26 -8.95
CA GLU A 256 -13.92 -7.65 -8.88
C GLU A 256 -15.45 -7.76 -8.85
N THR A 257 -16.15 -6.84 -8.19
CA THR A 257 -17.61 -6.80 -8.17
C THR A 257 -18.18 -6.48 -9.55
N GLN A 258 -17.51 -5.60 -10.30
CA GLN A 258 -17.94 -5.16 -11.62
C GLN A 258 -17.72 -6.22 -12.70
N ILE A 259 -16.51 -6.75 -12.82
CA ILE A 259 -16.16 -7.69 -13.90
C ILE A 259 -16.28 -9.16 -13.48
N GLY A 260 -16.33 -9.42 -12.18
CA GLY A 260 -16.34 -10.77 -11.61
C GLY A 260 -14.93 -11.32 -11.37
N HIS A 261 -14.82 -12.19 -10.37
CA HIS A 261 -13.57 -12.83 -9.96
C HIS A 261 -12.81 -13.50 -11.11
N GLY A 262 -13.46 -14.40 -11.86
CA GLY A 262 -12.81 -15.10 -12.98
C GLY A 262 -12.34 -14.17 -14.09
N ALA A 263 -13.09 -13.10 -14.39
CA ALA A 263 -12.71 -12.12 -15.40
C ALA A 263 -11.51 -11.28 -14.96
N MET A 264 -11.41 -10.92 -13.67
CA MET A 264 -10.24 -10.23 -13.13
C MET A 264 -8.96 -11.06 -13.30
N PHE A 265 -9.01 -12.37 -13.09
CA PHE A 265 -7.86 -13.24 -13.33
C PHE A 265 -7.57 -13.48 -14.83
N ALA A 266 -8.60 -13.48 -15.68
CA ALA A 266 -8.41 -13.49 -17.14
C ALA A 266 -7.73 -12.20 -17.63
N MET A 267 -8.14 -11.04 -17.11
CA MET A 267 -7.50 -9.74 -17.35
C MET A 267 -6.01 -9.77 -16.96
N LEU A 268 -5.66 -10.34 -15.80
CA LEU A 268 -4.25 -10.51 -15.42
C LEU A 268 -3.49 -11.43 -16.40
N ALA A 269 -4.11 -12.52 -16.85
CA ALA A 269 -3.48 -13.41 -17.84
C ALA A 269 -3.24 -12.70 -19.19
N GLU A 270 -4.14 -11.81 -19.62
CA GLU A 270 -3.95 -10.98 -20.82
C GLU A 270 -2.78 -9.99 -20.65
N VAL A 271 -2.64 -9.38 -19.47
CA VAL A 271 -1.47 -8.57 -19.15
C VAL A 271 -0.18 -9.40 -19.22
N GLY A 272 -0.21 -10.65 -18.73
CA GLY A 272 0.90 -11.58 -18.90
C GLY A 272 1.19 -11.96 -20.35
N GLY A 273 0.19 -11.88 -21.24
CA GLY A 273 0.32 -11.98 -22.68
C GLY A 273 0.89 -10.74 -23.37
N GLY A 274 1.13 -9.65 -22.62
CA GLY A 274 1.70 -8.40 -23.10
C GLY A 274 0.68 -7.27 -23.31
N ALA A 275 -0.59 -7.46 -22.93
CA ALA A 275 -1.55 -6.36 -22.90
C ALA A 275 -1.17 -5.32 -21.83
N ARG A 276 -1.54 -4.06 -22.05
CA ARG A 276 -1.50 -3.07 -20.98
C ARG A 276 -2.63 -3.33 -19.98
N PHE A 277 -2.39 -3.03 -18.71
CA PHE A 277 -3.39 -3.19 -17.66
C PHE A 277 -4.68 -2.41 -17.96
N GLU A 278 -4.57 -1.17 -18.45
CA GLU A 278 -5.75 -0.34 -18.74
C GLU A 278 -6.55 -0.87 -19.93
N ASP A 279 -5.86 -1.41 -20.94
CA ASP A 279 -6.51 -1.98 -22.12
C ASP A 279 -7.22 -3.29 -21.78
N ALA A 280 -6.60 -4.13 -20.95
CA ALA A 280 -7.21 -5.36 -20.45
C ALA A 280 -8.42 -5.03 -19.56
N TYR A 281 -8.31 -4.07 -18.63
CA TYR A 281 -9.45 -3.63 -17.83
C TYR A 281 -10.61 -3.16 -18.71
N ARG A 282 -10.36 -2.28 -19.68
CA ARG A 282 -11.38 -1.78 -20.61
C ARG A 282 -12.08 -2.92 -21.36
N ALA A 283 -11.34 -3.93 -21.79
CA ALA A 283 -11.90 -5.06 -22.54
C ALA A 283 -12.92 -5.88 -21.71
N HIS A 284 -12.71 -5.99 -20.40
CA HIS A 284 -13.59 -6.73 -19.48
C HIS A 284 -14.68 -5.86 -18.84
N ALA A 285 -14.37 -4.60 -18.54
CA ALA A 285 -15.27 -3.68 -17.83
C ALA A 285 -16.21 -2.90 -18.76
N GLY A 286 -15.81 -2.68 -20.01
CA GLY A 286 -16.55 -1.85 -20.97
C GLY A 286 -16.44 -0.35 -20.72
N GLU A 287 -15.55 0.09 -19.82
CA GLU A 287 -15.26 1.50 -19.51
C GLU A 287 -13.75 1.75 -19.39
N ASP A 288 -13.33 3.01 -19.47
CA ASP A 288 -11.93 3.38 -19.26
C ASP A 288 -11.52 3.24 -17.78
N LEU A 289 -10.27 2.86 -17.50
CA LEU A 289 -9.78 2.78 -16.11
C LEU A 289 -9.84 4.14 -15.40
N ASP A 290 -9.62 5.24 -16.13
CA ASP A 290 -9.72 6.60 -15.58
C ASP A 290 -11.17 6.96 -15.22
N GLU A 291 -12.15 6.49 -15.99
CA GLU A 291 -13.58 6.67 -15.70
C GLU A 291 -13.97 5.88 -14.43
N PHE A 292 -13.47 4.66 -14.30
CA PHE A 292 -13.61 3.87 -13.08
C PHE A 292 -13.00 4.57 -11.86
N ILE A 293 -11.75 5.02 -11.93
CA ILE A 293 -11.07 5.68 -10.80
C ILE A 293 -11.82 6.96 -10.37
N ALA A 294 -12.31 7.74 -11.34
CA ALA A 294 -13.06 8.95 -11.08
C ALA A 294 -14.41 8.65 -10.39
N SER A 295 -15.17 7.68 -10.90
CA SER A 295 -16.46 7.29 -10.31
C SER A 295 -16.30 6.63 -8.95
N PHE A 296 -15.38 5.68 -8.80
CA PHE A 296 -15.07 5.01 -7.54
C PHE A 296 -14.71 6.00 -6.44
N THR A 297 -13.84 6.96 -6.74
CA THR A 297 -13.44 7.97 -5.76
C THR A 297 -14.62 8.87 -5.37
N GLY A 298 -15.43 9.29 -6.35
CA GLY A 298 -16.63 10.09 -6.10
C GLY A 298 -17.64 9.38 -5.20
N ASP A 299 -17.92 8.10 -5.48
CA ASP A 299 -18.91 7.30 -4.76
C ASP A 299 -18.45 6.90 -3.35
N LEU A 300 -17.14 6.64 -3.18
CA LEU A 300 -16.58 6.21 -1.91
C LEU A 300 -16.24 7.36 -0.96
N ALA A 301 -16.06 8.58 -1.48
CA ALA A 301 -15.79 9.75 -0.66
C ALA A 301 -16.91 9.99 0.37
N LEU A 302 -16.53 10.03 1.65
CA LEU A 302 -17.48 10.29 2.73
C LEU A 302 -17.84 11.77 2.82
N THR A 303 -19.08 12.05 3.19
CA THR A 303 -19.40 13.28 3.92
C THR A 303 -18.83 13.21 5.34
N PRO A 304 -18.45 14.34 5.96
CA PRO A 304 -17.96 14.38 7.33
C PRO A 304 -18.78 13.51 8.29
N THR A 305 -18.11 12.63 9.04
CA THR A 305 -18.77 11.62 9.88
C THR A 305 -18.13 11.48 11.25
N ALA A 306 -18.91 10.94 12.19
CA ALA A 306 -18.48 10.56 13.53
C ALA A 306 -18.97 9.15 13.84
N GLN A 307 -18.08 8.27 14.29
CA GLN A 307 -18.36 6.87 14.60
C GLN A 307 -17.90 6.54 16.01
N VAL A 308 -18.57 5.58 16.65
CA VAL A 308 -18.24 5.11 18.00
C VAL A 308 -17.92 3.61 17.92
N GLY A 309 -16.78 3.23 18.48
CA GLY A 309 -16.38 1.83 18.61
C GLY A 309 -17.33 1.08 19.52
N LYS A 310 -17.53 -0.22 19.25
CA LYS A 310 -18.43 -1.08 20.03
C LYS A 310 -17.77 -1.69 21.27
N ALA A 311 -16.43 -1.73 21.29
CA ALA A 311 -15.65 -2.35 22.35
C ALA A 311 -15.02 -1.28 23.25
N LEU A 312 -14.87 -1.63 24.54
CA LEU A 312 -14.11 -0.82 25.47
C LEU A 312 -12.61 -1.02 25.25
N ASP A 313 -11.85 0.06 25.40
CA ASP A 313 -10.39 -0.02 25.51
C ASP A 313 -9.95 -0.58 26.87
N GLY A 314 -8.65 -0.81 27.04
CA GLY A 314 -8.08 -1.33 28.30
C GLY A 314 -8.28 -0.42 29.52
N SER A 315 -8.79 0.81 29.31
CA SER A 315 -9.13 1.77 30.36
C SER A 315 -10.64 1.86 30.62
N GLY A 316 -11.45 1.02 29.95
CA GLY A 316 -12.91 1.02 30.10
C GLY A 316 -13.63 2.14 29.33
N ASN A 317 -12.99 2.78 28.36
CA ASN A 317 -13.59 3.82 27.52
C ASN A 317 -14.06 3.27 26.18
N LEU A 318 -15.06 3.90 25.58
CA LEU A 318 -15.38 3.68 24.17
C LEU A 318 -14.50 4.57 23.31
N SER A 319 -13.93 4.03 22.24
CA SER A 319 -13.29 4.84 21.21
C SER A 319 -14.35 5.53 20.36
N TRP A 320 -14.01 6.70 19.83
CA TRP A 320 -14.79 7.36 18.79
C TRP A 320 -13.84 7.99 17.77
N THR A 321 -14.27 8.04 16.53
CA THR A 321 -13.46 8.48 15.40
C THR A 321 -14.24 9.48 14.56
N LEU A 322 -13.62 10.61 14.23
CA LEU A 322 -14.07 11.54 13.19
C LEU A 322 -13.38 11.19 11.88
N GLY A 323 -14.11 11.30 10.78
CA GLY A 323 -13.57 11.10 9.44
C GLY A 323 -14.16 12.08 8.43
N ALA A 324 -13.47 12.22 7.31
CA ALA A 324 -13.79 13.11 6.19
C ALA A 324 -13.97 14.59 6.58
N PHE A 325 -13.30 15.03 7.65
CA PHE A 325 -13.08 16.46 7.90
C PHE A 325 -11.86 16.92 7.09
N ALA A 326 -11.68 18.24 6.93
CA ALA A 326 -10.50 18.76 6.25
C ALA A 326 -9.21 18.32 6.97
N ALA A 327 -8.20 17.89 6.21
CA ALA A 327 -6.90 17.51 6.75
C ALA A 327 -6.24 18.64 7.54
N ASN A 328 -5.60 18.33 8.66
CA ASN A 328 -4.94 19.29 9.54
C ASN A 328 -5.83 20.52 9.82
N SER A 329 -7.07 20.28 10.28
CA SER A 329 -8.03 21.35 10.57
C SER A 329 -8.58 21.22 11.98
N ASP A 330 -9.00 22.36 12.52
CA ASP A 330 -9.58 22.42 13.86
C ASP A 330 -11.06 22.07 13.79
N VAL A 331 -11.48 21.13 14.63
CA VAL A 331 -12.87 20.67 14.74
C VAL A 331 -13.31 20.84 16.18
N ARG A 332 -14.40 21.59 16.38
CA ARG A 332 -15.02 21.73 17.70
C ARG A 332 -15.83 20.47 17.98
N VAL A 333 -15.50 19.79 19.07
CA VAL A 333 -16.22 18.62 19.57
C VAL A 333 -17.03 19.04 20.78
N THR A 334 -18.29 18.61 20.82
CA THR A 334 -19.19 18.76 21.96
C THR A 334 -19.76 17.39 22.31
N ILE A 335 -19.78 17.03 23.59
CA ILE A 335 -20.37 15.80 24.10
C ILE A 335 -21.39 16.18 25.16
N LEU A 336 -22.67 15.92 24.87
CA LEU A 336 -23.80 16.32 25.70
C LEU A 336 -24.54 15.11 26.26
N GLY A 337 -24.93 15.16 27.53
CA GLY A 337 -25.75 14.16 28.22
C GLY A 337 -26.61 14.80 29.32
N LYS A 338 -27.43 14.00 30.01
CA LYS A 338 -28.45 14.49 30.98
C LYS A 338 -27.91 15.46 32.05
N SER A 339 -26.65 15.31 32.45
CA SER A 339 -25.96 16.19 33.41
C SER A 339 -24.47 16.33 33.05
N TYR A 340 -24.19 16.32 31.76
CA TYR A 340 -22.83 16.34 31.23
C TYR A 340 -22.76 17.25 30.02
N ASP A 341 -21.81 18.18 30.04
CA ASP A 341 -21.50 19.08 28.94
C ASP A 341 -19.98 19.22 28.87
N LEU A 342 -19.41 18.79 27.75
CA LEU A 342 -18.00 18.90 27.46
C LEU A 342 -17.84 19.49 26.07
N ALA A 343 -17.06 20.55 25.95
CA ALA A 343 -16.70 21.15 24.68
C ALA A 343 -15.19 21.39 24.61
N PHE A 344 -14.57 21.00 23.51
CA PHE A 344 -13.14 21.18 23.26
C PHE A 344 -12.87 21.21 21.76
N THR A 345 -11.69 21.68 21.39
CA THR A 345 -11.24 21.67 20.00
C THR A 345 -10.20 20.58 19.82
N VAL A 346 -10.35 19.81 18.75
CA VAL A 346 -9.37 18.82 18.30
C VAL A 346 -8.81 19.24 16.97
N ARG A 347 -7.66 18.70 16.60
CA ARG A 347 -7.06 18.91 15.29
C ARG A 347 -6.98 17.58 14.55
N THR A 348 -7.53 17.53 13.35
CA THR A 348 -7.47 16.33 12.51
C THR A 348 -6.04 16.10 12.01
N ASP A 349 -5.74 14.85 11.67
CA ASP A 349 -4.46 14.47 11.05
C ASP A 349 -4.42 14.81 9.55
N GLY A 350 -3.34 14.37 8.89
CA GLY A 350 -3.12 14.58 7.45
C GLY A 350 -4.14 13.89 6.54
N THR A 351 -4.96 12.98 7.08
CA THR A 351 -6.05 12.30 6.37
C THR A 351 -7.43 12.85 6.71
N GLY A 352 -7.50 13.87 7.57
CA GLY A 352 -8.78 14.45 7.99
C GLY A 352 -9.48 13.65 9.08
N MET A 353 -8.75 12.80 9.80
CA MET A 353 -9.28 11.99 10.89
C MET A 353 -8.89 12.50 12.27
N TYR A 354 -9.67 12.14 13.28
CA TYR A 354 -9.30 12.29 14.68
C TYR A 354 -9.88 11.14 15.49
N ARG A 355 -9.09 10.56 16.41
CA ARG A 355 -9.57 9.53 17.34
C ARG A 355 -9.54 10.05 18.77
N GLY A 356 -10.64 9.86 19.47
CA GLY A 356 -10.74 10.09 20.91
C GLY A 356 -11.30 8.88 21.64
N SER A 357 -11.33 8.99 22.97
CA SER A 357 -11.95 8.01 23.86
C SER A 357 -12.90 8.74 24.80
N PHE A 358 -14.02 8.13 25.13
CA PHE A 358 -14.98 8.71 26.06
C PHE A 358 -15.46 7.67 27.05
N GLY A 359 -15.48 8.03 28.34
CA GLY A 359 -16.17 7.17 29.27
C GLY A 359 -15.93 7.24 30.76
N SER A 360 -14.74 6.88 31.19
CA SER A 360 -14.41 6.52 32.57
C SER A 360 -14.64 7.66 33.56
N THR A 361 -14.76 8.89 33.06
CA THR A 361 -15.01 10.12 33.82
C THR A 361 -16.46 10.59 33.76
N ALA A 362 -17.34 9.92 32.99
CA ALA A 362 -18.73 10.28 32.82
C ALA A 362 -19.66 9.20 33.45
N PRO A 363 -20.82 9.59 34.00
CA PRO A 363 -21.84 8.63 34.42
C PRO A 363 -22.23 7.62 33.31
N LEU A 364 -22.84 6.49 33.70
CA LEU A 364 -23.41 5.58 32.70
C LEU A 364 -24.65 6.23 32.06
N GLY A 365 -24.75 6.16 30.73
CA GLY A 365 -25.88 6.70 29.99
C GLY A 365 -25.57 6.97 28.52
N THR A 366 -26.52 7.62 27.86
CA THR A 366 -26.42 7.99 26.45
C THR A 366 -25.97 9.44 26.30
N TYR A 367 -25.02 9.66 25.39
CA TYR A 367 -24.42 10.95 25.09
C TYR A 367 -24.50 11.23 23.60
N THR A 368 -24.64 12.50 23.24
CA THR A 368 -24.55 12.96 21.85
C THR A 368 -23.21 13.61 21.64
N LEU A 369 -22.40 13.06 20.73
CA LEU A 369 -21.17 13.69 20.25
C LEU A 369 -21.49 14.46 18.98
N THR A 370 -21.19 15.75 18.96
CA THR A 370 -21.27 16.60 17.76
C THR A 370 -19.90 17.18 17.47
N ALA A 371 -19.46 17.02 16.22
CA ALA A 371 -18.22 17.56 15.68
C ALA A 371 -18.54 18.58 14.60
N GLN A 372 -17.96 19.78 14.70
CA GLN A 372 -18.27 20.90 13.82
C GLN A 372 -17.02 21.67 13.42
N SER A 373 -16.91 21.98 12.13
CA SER A 373 -15.95 22.95 11.56
C SER A 373 -16.71 24.07 10.85
N ALA A 374 -16.00 24.97 10.17
CA ALA A 374 -16.63 26.02 9.37
C ALA A 374 -17.47 25.48 8.19
N THR A 375 -17.14 24.29 7.68
CA THR A 375 -17.72 23.71 6.45
C THR A 375 -18.32 22.33 6.64
N ALA A 376 -18.12 21.72 7.81
CA ALA A 376 -18.49 20.34 8.08
C ALA A 376 -19.19 20.18 9.43
N HIS A 377 -20.09 19.21 9.51
CA HIS A 377 -20.79 18.86 10.73
C HIS A 377 -21.09 17.35 10.73
N ALA A 378 -20.84 16.70 11.86
CA ALA A 378 -21.18 15.30 12.08
C ALA A 378 -21.69 15.10 13.51
N THR A 379 -22.65 14.18 13.68
CA THR A 379 -23.21 13.83 14.99
C THR A 379 -23.29 12.33 15.12
N THR A 380 -23.02 11.82 16.33
CA THR A 380 -23.19 10.41 16.66
C THR A 380 -23.59 10.24 18.13
N THR A 381 -24.02 9.04 18.48
CA THR A 381 -24.45 8.69 19.84
C THR A 381 -23.42 7.78 20.49
N ILE A 382 -22.98 8.14 21.69
CA ILE A 382 -22.15 7.28 22.54
C ILE A 382 -23.04 6.69 23.62
N ASP A 383 -23.18 5.37 23.65
CA ASP A 383 -23.90 4.67 24.72
C ASP A 383 -22.92 4.01 25.68
N THR A 384 -22.80 4.54 26.88
CA THR A 384 -21.92 4.00 27.92
C THR A 384 -22.63 2.98 28.80
N ALA A 385 -23.93 2.74 28.63
CA ALA A 385 -24.69 1.79 29.45
C ALA A 385 -24.33 0.32 29.19
N SER A 386 -23.67 0.02 28.06
CA SER A 386 -23.16 -1.31 27.72
C SER A 386 -21.78 -1.63 28.35
N ARG A 387 -21.36 -0.86 29.35
CA ARG A 387 -20.10 -1.05 30.07
C ARG A 387 -20.13 -2.14 31.12
#